data_AF-A0A2V6W5T4-F1
#
_entry.id   AF-A0A2V6W5T4-F1
#
_cell.length_a   1.000
_cell.length_b   1.000
_cell.length_c   1.000
_cell.angle_alpha   90.00
_cell.angle_beta   90.00
_cell.angle_gamma   90.00
#
_symmetry.space_group_name_H-M   'P 1'
#
loop_
_entity.id
_entity.type
_entity.pdbx_description
1 polymer ?
#
loop_
_entity_poly.entity_id
_entity_poly.type
_entity_poly.pdbx_seq_one_letter_code
_entity_poly.pdbx_strand_id
1 'polypeptide(L)'
;MARSNPRWGWTSSSTPLTSSKRCATAASFVRPSPTARWSMRPDPDSEGRRWLAQAENDLAFTRLAAREGFFAQACFNSQQAAEKALEAFLYSRGAEHVFGHSVADLITECARIDTEFTPLKARATPLDQYYVSTRY
;
A
#
# COMPACT_ATOMS: atom_id res chain seq x y z
N MET A 1 24.42 40.91 2.31
CA MET A 1 24.25 40.04 1.12
C MET A 1 22.96 39.26 1.31
N ALA A 2 21.97 39.55 0.46
CA ALA A 2 20.57 39.19 0.65
C ALA A 2 20.29 37.73 0.32
N ARG A 3 19.43 37.11 1.14
CA ARG A 3 18.94 35.73 1.00
C ARG A 3 17.94 35.66 -0.16
N SER A 4 18.20 34.82 -1.15
CA SER A 4 17.28 34.49 -2.23
C SER A 4 16.25 33.47 -1.75
N ASN A 5 14.97 33.73 -2.04
CA ASN A 5 13.84 32.84 -1.75
C ASN A 5 13.14 32.56 -3.10
N PRO A 6 13.08 31.32 -3.61
CA PRO A 6 12.34 31.04 -4.83
C PRO A 6 10.85 30.84 -4.51
N ARG A 7 10.03 31.77 -5.00
CA ARG A 7 8.57 31.65 -5.06
C ARG A 7 8.18 30.64 -6.14
N TRP A 8 7.63 29.49 -5.76
CA TRP A 8 6.98 28.58 -6.68
C TRP A 8 5.59 29.11 -7.02
N GLY A 9 5.45 29.71 -8.21
CA GLY A 9 4.17 30.14 -8.77
C GLY A 9 3.45 28.98 -9.42
N TRP A 10 2.32 28.56 -8.84
CA TRP A 10 1.37 27.65 -9.48
C TRP A 10 0.49 28.45 -10.43
N THR A 11 0.73 28.40 -11.73
CA THR A 11 -0.17 28.96 -12.74
C THR A 11 -1.17 27.89 -13.17
N SER A 12 -2.40 28.01 -12.70
CA SER A 12 -3.53 27.17 -13.12
C SER A 12 -4.08 27.72 -14.44
N SER A 13 -3.81 27.06 -15.56
CA SER A 13 -4.33 27.43 -16.88
C SER A 13 -5.66 26.72 -17.14
N SER A 14 -6.76 27.46 -16.97
CA SER A 14 -8.13 27.01 -17.30
C SER A 14 -8.35 27.02 -18.81
N THR A 15 -8.68 25.87 -19.42
CA THR A 15 -9.07 25.77 -20.83
C THR A 15 -10.60 25.97 -20.97
N PRO A 16 -11.12 26.73 -21.96
CA PRO A 16 -12.56 26.88 -22.17
C PRO A 16 -13.18 25.65 -22.83
N LEU A 17 -14.36 25.23 -22.36
CA LEU A 17 -15.19 24.18 -22.96
C LEU A 17 -15.88 24.71 -24.24
N THR A 18 -15.58 24.08 -25.38
CA THR A 18 -16.25 24.33 -26.65
C THR A 18 -17.52 23.49 -26.76
N SER A 19 -18.64 24.17 -27.00
CA SER A 19 -19.98 23.59 -27.21
C SER A 19 -20.04 22.84 -28.55
N SER A 20 -20.29 21.53 -28.53
CA SER A 20 -20.60 20.72 -29.71
C SER A 20 -21.95 20.06 -29.53
N LYS A 21 -22.99 20.62 -30.16
CA LYS A 21 -24.30 19.98 -30.37
C LYS A 21 -24.11 18.71 -31.18
N ARG A 22 -24.47 17.55 -30.63
CA ARG A 22 -24.74 16.33 -31.41
C ARG A 22 -26.05 15.69 -30.97
N CYS A 23 -26.84 15.35 -31.97
CA CYS A 23 -28.21 14.86 -31.93
C CYS A 23 -28.35 13.60 -31.07
N ALA A 24 -29.40 13.59 -30.24
CA ALA A 24 -29.78 12.45 -29.41
C ALA A 24 -30.50 11.40 -30.27
N THR A 25 -29.85 10.26 -30.54
CA THR A 25 -30.53 9.00 -30.82
C THR A 25 -30.88 8.35 -29.49
N ALA A 26 -32.16 8.05 -29.29
CA ALA A 26 -32.67 7.39 -28.10
C ALA A 26 -32.15 5.94 -28.03
N ALA A 27 -30.99 5.74 -27.40
CA ALA A 27 -30.60 4.45 -26.86
C ALA A 27 -31.33 4.27 -25.53
N SER A 28 -32.11 3.20 -25.41
CA SER A 28 -32.74 2.76 -24.17
C SER A 28 -31.67 2.64 -23.07
N PHE A 29 -31.63 3.62 -22.19
CA PHE A 29 -30.74 3.66 -21.03
C PHE A 29 -31.22 2.62 -20.03
N VAL A 30 -30.84 1.35 -20.25
CA VAL A 30 -30.95 0.33 -19.23
C VAL A 30 -29.99 0.74 -18.12
N ARG A 31 -30.53 1.32 -17.04
CA ARG A 31 -29.76 1.54 -15.81
C ARG A 31 -29.29 0.17 -15.34
N PRO A 32 -27.98 -0.09 -15.26
CA PRO A 32 -27.51 -1.28 -14.59
C PRO A 32 -28.00 -1.25 -13.14
N SER A 33 -28.41 -2.42 -12.63
CA SER A 33 -28.80 -2.59 -11.23
C SER A 33 -27.72 -2.00 -10.29
N PRO A 34 -28.09 -1.21 -9.25
CA PRO A 34 -27.13 -0.64 -8.30
C PRO A 34 -26.31 -1.69 -7.54
N THR A 35 -26.77 -2.94 -7.50
CA THR A 35 -26.26 -3.97 -6.60
C THR A 35 -25.08 -4.77 -7.16
N ALA A 36 -24.81 -4.68 -8.47
CA ALA A 36 -23.79 -5.51 -9.13
C ALA A 36 -22.37 -4.92 -9.12
N ARG A 37 -22.21 -3.62 -8.80
CA ARG A 37 -20.90 -2.94 -8.85
C ARG A 37 -20.09 -3.07 -7.55
N TRP A 38 -20.72 -3.48 -6.45
CA TRP A 38 -20.15 -3.38 -5.09
C TRP A 38 -19.94 -4.73 -4.40
N SER A 39 -20.07 -5.85 -5.12
CA SER A 39 -20.21 -7.18 -4.52
C SER A 39 -19.21 -8.22 -5.04
N MET A 40 -18.26 -7.85 -5.90
CA MET A 40 -17.13 -8.73 -6.18
C MET A 40 -16.07 -8.54 -5.10
N ARG A 41 -15.93 -9.56 -4.26
CA ARG A 41 -14.72 -9.75 -3.46
C ARG A 41 -13.55 -9.81 -4.43
N PRO A 42 -12.50 -9.01 -4.23
CA PRO A 42 -11.36 -9.05 -5.12
C PRO A 42 -10.71 -10.44 -5.06
N ASP A 43 -10.21 -10.88 -6.22
CA ASP A 43 -9.53 -12.16 -6.38
C ASP A 43 -8.34 -12.26 -5.40
N PRO A 44 -8.22 -13.34 -4.60
CA PRO A 44 -7.15 -13.47 -3.60
C PRO A 44 -5.76 -13.24 -4.15
N ASP A 45 -5.46 -13.78 -5.34
CA ASP A 45 -4.16 -13.60 -5.98
C ASP A 45 -3.94 -12.14 -6.38
N SER A 46 -4.97 -11.48 -6.91
CA SER A 46 -4.93 -10.06 -7.24
C SER A 46 -4.71 -9.18 -6.00
N GLU A 47 -5.38 -9.48 -4.88
CA GLU A 47 -5.16 -8.76 -3.62
C GLU A 47 -3.76 -8.99 -3.08
N GLY A 48 -3.30 -10.24 -3.02
CA GLY A 48 -1.94 -10.55 -2.59
C GLY A 48 -0.91 -9.79 -3.41
N ARG A 49 -1.03 -9.76 -4.74
CA ARG A 49 -0.16 -8.96 -5.61
C ARG A 49 -0.23 -7.47 -5.33
N ARG A 50 -1.43 -6.92 -5.08
CA ARG A 50 -1.61 -5.49 -4.74
C ARG A 50 -0.87 -5.12 -3.47
N TRP A 51 -0.99 -5.93 -2.43
CA TRP A 51 -0.29 -5.72 -1.16
C TRP A 51 1.22 -5.92 -1.28
N LEU A 52 1.67 -6.93 -2.02
CA LEU A 52 3.09 -7.17 -2.26
C LEU A 52 3.73 -5.99 -3.00
N ALA A 53 3.08 -5.46 -4.03
CA ALA A 53 3.57 -4.29 -4.75
C ALA A 53 3.76 -3.07 -3.82
N GLN A 54 2.85 -2.88 -2.86
CA GLN A 54 3.01 -1.83 -1.85
C GLN A 54 4.19 -2.12 -0.91
N ALA A 55 4.35 -3.37 -0.46
CA ALA A 55 5.49 -3.76 0.38
C ALA A 55 6.85 -3.52 -0.32
N GLU A 56 6.93 -3.83 -1.62
CA GLU A 56 8.13 -3.60 -2.44
C GLU A 56 8.44 -2.10 -2.58
N ASN A 57 7.40 -1.28 -2.78
CA ASN A 57 7.55 0.18 -2.82
C ASN A 57 8.04 0.75 -1.48
N ASP A 58 7.47 0.27 -0.36
CA ASP A 58 7.90 0.67 0.99
C ASP A 58 9.35 0.26 1.28
N LEU A 59 9.77 -0.91 0.80
CA LEU A 59 11.17 -1.35 0.88
C LEU A 59 12.10 -0.48 0.03
N ALA A 60 11.66 -0.05 -1.17
CA ALA A 60 12.43 0.88 -2.00
C ALA A 60 12.61 2.23 -1.29
N PHE A 61 11.55 2.76 -0.68
CA PHE A 61 11.61 3.98 0.13
C PHE A 61 12.53 3.81 1.35
N THR A 62 12.42 2.69 2.07
CA THR A 62 13.29 2.34 3.20
C THR A 62 14.77 2.42 2.82
N ARG A 63 15.14 1.84 1.68
CA ARG A 63 16.52 1.87 1.18
C ARG A 63 16.98 3.29 0.84
N LEU A 64 16.09 4.14 0.31
CA LEU A 64 16.40 5.55 0.07
C LEU A 64 16.60 6.30 1.40
N ALA A 65 15.66 6.19 2.33
CA ALA A 65 15.73 6.83 3.64
C ALA A 65 17.02 6.45 4.39
N ALA A 66 17.41 5.17 4.36
CA ALA A 66 18.65 4.71 4.98
C ALA A 66 19.90 5.33 4.34
N ARG A 67 19.95 5.44 3.01
CA ARG A 67 21.07 6.08 2.30
C ARG A 67 21.19 7.56 2.62
N GLU A 68 20.06 8.25 2.77
CA GLU A 68 20.01 9.68 3.07
C GLU A 68 20.13 10.00 4.58
N GLY A 69 20.34 8.98 5.43
CA GLY A 69 20.55 9.17 6.87
C GLY A 69 19.28 9.31 7.71
N PHE A 70 18.11 9.11 7.13
CA PHE A 70 16.82 9.09 7.83
C PHE A 70 16.57 7.73 8.49
N PHE A 71 17.43 7.33 9.43
CA PHE A 71 17.45 5.98 10.00
C PHE A 71 16.17 5.62 10.78
N ALA A 72 15.60 6.55 11.55
CA ALA A 72 14.35 6.30 12.27
C ALA A 72 13.20 5.97 11.30
N GLN A 73 13.08 6.75 10.22
CA GLN A 73 12.10 6.52 9.15
C GLN A 73 12.41 5.22 8.39
N ALA A 74 13.68 4.91 8.13
CA ALA A 74 14.05 3.65 7.50
C ALA A 74 13.65 2.44 8.36
N CYS A 75 13.90 2.47 9.67
CA CYS A 75 13.49 1.39 10.58
C CYS A 75 11.97 1.25 10.65
N PHE A 76 11.23 2.36 10.76
CA PHE A 76 9.77 2.36 10.73
C PHE A 76 9.23 1.71 9.45
N ASN A 77 9.70 2.18 8.28
CA ASN A 77 9.23 1.67 7.01
C ASN A 77 9.71 0.24 6.73
N SER A 78 10.81 -0.20 7.33
CA SER A 78 11.23 -1.61 7.29
C SER A 78 10.20 -2.52 7.97
N GLN A 79 9.69 -2.12 9.14
CA GLN A 79 8.64 -2.87 9.83
C GLN A 79 7.36 -2.88 8.98
N GLN A 80 6.94 -1.74 8.44
CA GLN A 80 5.73 -1.65 7.62
C GLN A 80 5.82 -2.44 6.31
N ALA A 81 7.00 -2.47 5.67
CA ALA A 81 7.23 -3.27 4.47
C ALA A 81 7.13 -4.78 4.77
N ALA A 82 7.68 -5.21 5.91
CA ALA A 82 7.57 -6.60 6.34
C ALA A 82 6.12 -7.00 6.67
N GLU A 83 5.38 -6.15 7.39
CA GLU A 83 3.95 -6.33 7.69
C GLU A 83 3.15 -6.54 6.40
N LYS A 84 3.25 -5.61 5.45
CA LYS A 84 2.51 -5.69 4.17
C LYS A 84 2.89 -6.91 3.33
N ALA A 85 4.16 -7.33 3.34
CA ALA A 85 4.61 -8.51 2.59
C ALA A 85 4.00 -9.81 3.14
N LEU A 86 3.87 -9.92 4.47
CA LEU A 86 3.27 -11.09 5.11
C LEU A 86 1.75 -11.09 4.93
N GLU A 87 1.11 -9.93 5.06
CA GLU A 87 -0.31 -9.77 4.75
C GLU A 87 -0.60 -10.11 3.29
N ALA A 88 0.26 -9.70 2.35
CA ALA A 88 0.15 -10.07 0.94
C ALA A 88 0.10 -11.59 0.74
N PHE A 89 0.98 -12.33 1.44
CA PHE A 89 0.95 -13.79 1.42
C PHE A 89 -0.39 -14.31 1.96
N LEU A 90 -0.83 -13.86 3.13
CA LEU A 90 -2.10 -14.31 3.73
C LEU A 90 -3.31 -14.01 2.83
N TYR A 91 -3.37 -12.82 2.22
CA TYR A 91 -4.40 -12.46 1.25
C TYR A 91 -4.38 -13.35 0.01
N SER A 92 -3.18 -13.68 -0.52
CA SER A 92 -3.06 -14.64 -1.63
C SER A 92 -3.55 -16.04 -1.27
N ARG A 93 -3.58 -16.38 0.02
CA ARG A 93 -4.14 -17.64 0.55
C ARG A 93 -5.62 -17.55 0.91
N GLY A 94 -6.27 -16.43 0.60
CA GLY A 94 -7.71 -16.24 0.77
C GLY A 94 -8.13 -15.71 2.15
N ALA A 95 -7.19 -15.18 2.95
CA ALA A 95 -7.54 -14.48 4.18
C ALA A 95 -8.44 -13.28 3.85
N GLU A 96 -9.57 -13.15 4.55
CA GLU A 96 -10.49 -12.01 4.32
C GLU A 96 -10.03 -10.77 5.06
N HIS A 97 -9.56 -10.97 6.30
CA HIS A 97 -9.09 -9.93 7.19
C HIS A 97 -7.86 -10.47 7.92
N VAL A 98 -6.78 -9.70 7.88
CA VAL A 98 -5.61 -9.92 8.72
C VAL A 98 -5.66 -8.89 9.84
N PHE A 99 -5.51 -9.32 11.08
CA PHE A 99 -5.62 -8.46 12.27
C PHE A 99 -4.28 -8.38 12.97
N GLY A 100 -3.95 -7.18 13.47
CA GLY A 100 -2.72 -6.92 14.22
C GLY A 100 -1.63 -6.28 13.37
N HIS A 101 -0.60 -5.77 14.05
CA HIS A 101 0.55 -5.10 13.44
C HIS A 101 1.89 -5.77 13.81
N SER A 102 1.85 -6.87 14.57
CA SER A 102 3.08 -7.59 14.93
C SER A 102 3.54 -8.43 13.74
N VAL A 103 4.73 -8.12 13.25
CA VAL A 103 5.40 -8.91 12.20
C VAL A 103 5.68 -10.32 12.70
N ALA A 104 6.00 -10.49 14.00
CA ALA A 104 6.24 -11.80 14.59
C ALA A 104 4.99 -12.70 14.61
N ASP A 105 3.83 -12.13 14.91
CA ASP A 105 2.55 -12.85 14.88
C ASP A 105 2.17 -13.19 13.43
N LEU A 106 2.32 -12.24 12.50
CA LEU A 106 2.07 -12.47 11.07
C LEU A 106 2.96 -13.60 10.50
N ILE A 107 4.24 -13.65 10.86
CA ILE A 107 5.11 -14.77 10.47
C ILE A 107 4.61 -16.09 11.05
N THR A 108 4.13 -16.07 12.30
CA THR A 108 3.60 -17.28 12.92
C THR A 108 2.39 -17.80 12.15
N GLU A 109 1.47 -16.92 11.73
CA GLU A 109 0.33 -17.30 10.90
C GLU A 109 0.74 -17.75 9.49
N CYS A 110 1.70 -17.07 8.85
CA CYS A 110 2.26 -17.54 7.57
C CYS A 110 2.88 -18.93 7.70
N ALA A 111 3.62 -19.19 8.80
CA ALA A 111 4.28 -20.46 9.07
C ALA A 111 3.31 -21.64 9.26
N ARG A 112 2.04 -21.38 9.59
CA ARG A 112 0.98 -22.41 9.67
C ARG A 112 0.56 -22.89 8.28
N ILE A 113 0.73 -22.06 7.26
CA ILE A 113 0.40 -22.37 5.86
C ILE A 113 1.63 -22.88 5.13
N ASP A 114 2.78 -22.24 5.34
CA ASP A 114 4.04 -22.58 4.70
C ASP A 114 5.20 -22.51 5.71
N THR A 115 5.76 -23.68 6.02
CA THR A 115 6.80 -23.81 7.05
C THR A 115 8.11 -23.07 6.72
N GLU A 116 8.32 -22.66 5.45
CA GLU A 116 9.48 -21.86 5.05
C GLU A 116 9.56 -20.49 5.75
N PHE A 117 8.45 -19.99 6.30
CA PHE A 117 8.45 -18.77 7.10
C PHE A 117 9.02 -18.95 8.52
N THR A 118 9.09 -20.19 9.04
CA THR A 118 9.54 -20.45 10.42
C THR A 118 10.92 -19.86 10.76
N PRO A 119 11.96 -20.01 9.92
CA PRO A 119 13.28 -19.46 10.21
C PRO A 119 13.31 -17.92 10.25
N LEU A 120 12.33 -17.24 9.64
CA LEU A 120 12.27 -15.78 9.58
C LEU A 120 11.80 -15.15 10.88
N LYS A 121 11.16 -15.92 11.78
CA LYS A 121 10.58 -15.40 13.04
C LYS A 121 11.61 -14.66 13.89
N ALA A 122 12.79 -15.23 14.07
CA ALA A 122 13.88 -14.61 14.84
C ALA A 122 14.33 -13.25 14.26
N ARG A 123 14.19 -13.05 12.95
CA ARG A 123 14.54 -11.79 12.26
C ARG A 123 13.40 -10.77 12.29
N ALA A 124 12.16 -11.22 12.40
CA ALA A 124 10.99 -10.35 12.44
C ALA A 124 10.71 -9.77 13.82
N THR A 125 10.95 -10.53 14.91
CA THR A 125 10.68 -10.06 16.27
C THR A 125 11.30 -8.69 16.60
N PRO A 126 12.56 -8.39 16.21
CA PRO A 126 13.13 -7.07 16.44
C PRO A 126 12.44 -5.93 15.65
N LEU A 127 11.69 -6.21 14.59
CA LEU A 127 11.04 -5.16 13.80
C LEU A 127 9.88 -4.50 14.56
N ASP A 128 9.18 -5.26 15.41
CA ASP A 128 8.02 -4.77 16.15
C ASP A 128 8.36 -3.60 17.09
N GLN A 129 9.62 -3.53 17.57
CA GLN A 129 10.09 -2.42 18.39
C GLN A 129 10.05 -1.08 17.63
N TYR A 130 10.21 -1.11 16.31
CA TYR A 130 10.30 0.09 15.47
C TYR A 130 8.94 0.64 15.07
N TYR A 131 7.83 -0.02 15.38
CA TYR A 131 6.51 0.53 15.08
C TYR A 131 6.20 1.78 15.93
N VAL A 132 6.57 1.76 17.23
CA VAL A 132 6.30 2.88 18.15
C VAL A 132 7.54 3.76 18.35
N SER A 133 8.69 3.14 18.63
CA SER A 133 9.90 3.85 19.13
C SER A 133 10.52 4.85 18.15
N THR A 134 10.27 4.71 16.85
CA THR A 134 10.85 5.59 15.82
C THR A 134 9.98 6.82 15.53
N ARG A 135 8.80 6.94 16.16
CA ARG A 135 7.81 7.98 15.88
C ARG A 135 7.58 8.95 17.04
N TYR A 136 7.90 8.57 18.27
CA TYR A 136 7.66 9.34 19.51
C TYR A 136 8.87 9.25 20.43
#